data_AF-A0A1A0QJZ6-F1
#
_entry.id   AF-A0A1A0QJZ6-F1
#
_cell.length_a   1.000
_cell.length_b   1.000
_cell.length_c   1.000
_cell.angle_alpha   90.00
_cell.angle_beta   90.00
_cell.angle_gamma   90.00
#
_symmetry.space_group_name_H-M   'P 1'
#
loop_
_entity.id
_entity.type
_entity.pdbx_description
1 polymer ?
#
loop_
_entity_poly.entity_id
_entity_poly.type
_entity_poly.pdbx_seq_one_letter_code
_entity_poly.pdbx_strand_id
1 'polypeptide(L)'
;MTGPKLEVDTAELTALAGQFYDLGKQLQGAVTAMEPGPDFQPSSAAVTELAASADHVTKVAGFRLSGYGGSLTRAANAYDSTDTSTADKVAGTMRPGG
;
A
#
# COMPACT_ATOMS: atom_id res chain seq x y z
N MET A 1 -10.64 -22.00 27.70
CA MET A 1 -9.78 -22.11 26.51
C MET A 1 -9.55 -20.71 25.98
N THR A 2 -8.41 -20.11 26.30
CA THR A 2 -8.00 -18.82 25.71
C THR A 2 -7.18 -19.13 24.47
N GLY A 3 -7.84 -19.16 23.32
CA GLY A 3 -7.16 -19.25 22.02
C GLY A 3 -6.21 -18.06 21.82
N PRO A 4 -5.23 -18.16 20.91
CA PRO A 4 -4.27 -17.10 20.67
C PRO A 4 -5.01 -15.82 20.29
N LYS A 5 -4.94 -14.82 21.18
CA LYS A 5 -5.48 -13.49 20.96
C LYS A 5 -4.46 -12.79 20.08
N LEU A 6 -4.67 -12.85 18.76
CA LEU A 6 -3.94 -12.04 17.81
C LEU A 6 -4.43 -10.60 18.04
N GLU A 7 -3.81 -9.88 18.98
CA GLU A 7 -4.03 -8.45 19.17
C GLU A 7 -3.38 -7.70 18.00
N VAL A 8 -3.99 -7.85 16.82
CA VAL A 8 -3.58 -7.11 15.63
C VAL A 8 -4.44 -5.87 15.55
N ASP A 9 -3.79 -4.72 15.61
CA ASP A 9 -4.45 -3.44 15.45
C ASP A 9 -4.76 -3.22 13.96
N THR A 10 -5.99 -3.55 13.56
CA THR A 10 -6.46 -3.38 12.18
C THR A 10 -6.60 -1.91 11.78
N ALA A 11 -6.77 -1.00 12.75
CA ALA A 11 -6.78 0.44 12.51
C ALA A 11 -5.36 0.94 12.18
N GLU A 12 -4.34 0.47 12.89
CA GLU A 12 -2.94 0.80 12.59
C GLU A 12 -2.53 0.26 11.22
N LEU A 13 -2.92 -0.98 10.86
CA LEU A 13 -2.67 -1.54 9.53
C LEU A 13 -3.32 -0.70 8.42
N THR A 14 -4.53 -0.22 8.64
CA THR A 14 -5.26 0.62 7.68
C THR A 14 -4.63 2.00 7.57
N ALA A 15 -4.21 2.60 8.69
CA ALA A 15 -3.52 3.88 8.70
C ALA A 15 -2.18 3.78 7.95
N LEU A 16 -1.40 2.73 8.21
CA LEU A 16 -0.15 2.47 7.51
C LEU A 16 -0.39 2.22 6.01
N ALA A 17 -1.44 1.47 5.66
CA ALA A 17 -1.83 1.30 4.27
C ALA A 17 -2.05 2.64 3.55
N GLY A 18 -2.78 3.56 4.19
CA GLY A 18 -2.98 4.92 3.70
C GLY A 18 -1.67 5.66 3.45
N GLN A 19 -0.73 5.61 4.40
CA GLN A 19 0.60 6.23 4.26
C GLN A 19 1.38 5.66 3.06
N PHE A 20 1.34 4.35 2.85
CA PHE A 20 1.99 3.71 1.70
C PHE A 20 1.35 4.11 0.37
N TYR A 21 0.02 4.24 0.30
CA TYR A 21 -0.66 4.73 -0.89
C TYR A 21 -0.30 6.18 -1.20
N ASP A 22 -0.30 7.04 -0.18
CA ASP A 22 0.00 8.46 -0.35
C ASP A 22 1.45 8.68 -0.76
N LEU A 23 2.39 7.99 -0.11
CA LEU A 23 3.80 8.01 -0.51
C LEU A 23 3.98 7.47 -1.93
N GLY A 24 3.27 6.39 -2.28
CA GLY A 24 3.28 5.82 -3.61
C GLY A 24 2.81 6.78 -4.70
N LYS A 25 1.75 7.55 -4.42
CA LYS A 25 1.23 8.60 -5.31
C LYS A 25 2.17 9.80 -5.40
N GLN A 26 2.68 10.27 -4.27
CA GLN A 26 3.65 11.38 -4.22
C GLN A 26 4.88 11.04 -5.05
N LEU A 27 5.40 9.82 -4.93
CA LEU A 27 6.57 9.38 -5.69
C LEU A 27 6.27 9.30 -7.19
N GLN A 28 5.12 8.77 -7.59
CA GLN A 28 4.69 8.75 -9.00
C GLN A 28 4.53 10.14 -9.62
N GLY A 29 4.20 11.15 -8.80
CA GLY A 29 4.10 12.55 -9.23
C GLY A 29 5.38 13.37 -9.06
N ALA A 30 6.44 12.80 -8.47
CA ALA A 30 7.64 13.55 -8.11
C ALA A 30 8.51 13.95 -9.32
N VAL A 31 8.45 13.15 -10.39
CA VAL A 31 9.17 13.41 -11.63
C VAL A 31 8.15 13.60 -12.75
N THR A 32 8.29 14.69 -13.47
CA THR A 32 7.58 14.90 -14.74
C THR A 32 8.49 14.47 -15.86
N ALA A 33 7.95 13.73 -16.84
CA ALA A 33 8.68 13.41 -18.05
C ALA A 33 9.17 14.71 -18.70
N MET A 34 10.48 14.81 -18.95
CA MET A 34 11.04 15.93 -19.69
C MET A 34 10.90 15.65 -21.18
N GLU A 35 10.50 16.67 -21.93
CA GLU A 35 10.57 16.64 -23.39
C GLU A 35 12.03 16.57 -23.84
N PRO A 36 12.33 15.82 -24.93
CA PRO A 36 13.65 15.79 -25.52
C PRO A 36 14.14 17.19 -25.85
N GLY A 37 15.36 17.51 -25.42
CA GLY A 37 16.03 18.74 -25.83
C GLY A 37 16.40 18.72 -27.31
N PRO A 38 16.71 19.87 -27.92
CA PRO A 38 17.04 19.94 -29.33
C PRO A 38 18.32 19.15 -29.69
N ASP A 39 18.35 18.55 -30.88
CA ASP A 39 19.41 17.64 -31.34
C ASP A 39 20.80 18.30 -31.45
N PHE A 40 20.84 19.63 -31.65
CA PHE A 40 22.10 20.37 -31.74
C PHE A 40 22.79 20.57 -30.38
N GLN A 41 22.11 20.27 -29.27
CA GLN A 41 22.64 20.47 -27.93
C GLN A 41 23.28 19.16 -27.45
N PRO A 42 24.61 19.08 -27.26
CA PRO A 42 25.29 17.81 -26.99
C PRO A 42 24.82 17.07 -25.74
N SER A 43 24.25 17.79 -24.77
CA SER A 43 23.73 17.23 -23.53
C SER A 43 22.26 16.81 -23.59
N SER A 44 21.52 17.11 -24.66
CA SER A 44 20.07 16.87 -24.73
C SER A 44 19.73 15.40 -24.58
N ALA A 45 20.45 14.52 -25.27
CA ALA A 45 20.26 13.07 -25.19
C ALA A 45 20.47 12.55 -23.75
N ALA A 46 21.57 12.95 -23.10
CA ALA A 46 21.89 12.52 -21.74
C ALA A 46 20.86 13.01 -20.71
N VAL A 47 20.40 14.26 -20.83
CA VAL A 47 19.35 14.81 -19.94
C VAL A 47 18.02 14.09 -20.15
N THR A 48 17.66 13.81 -21.40
CA THR A 48 16.42 13.08 -21.73
C THR A 48 16.43 11.66 -21.18
N GLU A 49 17.55 10.95 -21.33
CA GLU A 49 17.73 9.60 -20.80
C GLU A 49 17.68 9.57 -19.27
N LEU A 50 18.32 10.54 -18.60
CA LEU A 50 18.27 10.66 -17.15
C LEU A 50 16.85 10.94 -16.65
N ALA A 51 16.12 11.84 -17.32
CA ALA A 51 14.74 12.15 -16.99
C ALA A 51 13.82 10.94 -17.16
N ALA A 52 13.96 10.20 -18.27
CA ALA A 52 13.21 8.96 -18.51
C ALA A 52 13.53 7.89 -17.45
N SER A 53 14.80 7.77 -17.07
CA SER A 53 15.24 6.85 -16.02
C SER A 53 14.66 7.22 -14.65
N ALA A 54 14.67 8.50 -14.30
CA ALA A 54 14.10 9.01 -13.05
C ALA A 54 12.57 8.81 -13.01
N ASP A 55 11.87 9.10 -14.11
CA ASP A 55 10.43 8.86 -14.25
C ASP A 55 10.09 7.37 -14.07
N HIS A 56 10.87 6.48 -14.71
CA HIS A 56 10.67 5.05 -14.57
C HIS A 56 10.88 4.57 -13.13
N VAL A 57 11.99 4.95 -12.48
CA VAL A 57 12.30 4.54 -11.10
C VAL A 57 11.21 5.02 -10.13
N THR A 58 10.78 6.27 -10.25
CA THR A 58 9.76 6.84 -9.37
C THR A 58 8.39 6.18 -9.57
N LYS A 59 8.00 5.88 -10.82
CA LYS A 59 6.77 5.12 -11.10
C LYS A 59 6.82 3.70 -10.55
N VAL A 60 7.90 2.96 -10.77
CA VAL A 60 8.04 1.57 -10.30
C VAL A 60 8.04 1.52 -8.77
N ALA A 61 8.80 2.41 -8.12
CA ALA A 61 8.83 2.47 -6.67
C ALA A 61 7.46 2.86 -6.09
N GLY A 62 6.80 3.87 -6.68
CA GLY A 62 5.48 4.31 -6.22
C GLY A 62 4.39 3.25 -6.41
N PHE A 63 4.45 2.48 -7.50
CA PHE A 63 3.57 1.33 -7.73
C PHE A 63 3.77 0.25 -6.66
N ARG A 64 5.03 -0.08 -6.33
CA ARG A 64 5.34 -1.06 -5.27
C ARG A 64 4.84 -0.62 -3.90
N LEU A 65 5.02 0.65 -3.55
CA LEU A 65 4.51 1.21 -2.29
C LEU A 65 2.98 1.08 -2.22
N SER A 66 2.28 1.40 -3.30
CA SER A 66 0.83 1.20 -3.39
C SER A 66 0.44 -0.28 -3.23
N GLY A 67 1.24 -1.20 -3.78
CA GLY A 67 1.08 -2.64 -3.60
C GLY A 67 1.20 -3.08 -2.14
N TYR A 68 2.15 -2.53 -1.38
CA TYR A 68 2.28 -2.79 0.05
C TYR A 68 1.08 -2.27 0.85
N GLY A 69 0.58 -1.07 0.54
CA GLY A 69 -0.66 -0.56 1.13
C GLY A 69 -1.86 -1.49 0.90
N GLY A 70 -1.95 -2.07 -0.30
CA GLY A 70 -2.98 -3.07 -0.60
C GLY A 70 -2.83 -4.37 0.19
N SER A 71 -1.60 -4.82 0.43
CA SER A 71 -1.36 -5.99 1.29
C SER A 71 -1.75 -5.74 2.75
N LEU A 72 -1.44 -4.55 3.28
CA LEU A 72 -1.82 -4.15 4.64
C LEU A 72 -3.34 -4.07 4.80
N THR A 73 -4.03 -3.48 3.82
CA THR A 73 -5.50 -3.43 3.80
C THR A 73 -6.11 -4.83 3.77
N ARG A 74 -5.57 -5.73 2.94
CA ARG A 74 -6.03 -7.14 2.91
C ARG A 74 -5.80 -7.84 4.24
N ALA A 75 -4.66 -7.58 4.89
CA ALA A 75 -4.37 -8.15 6.21
C ALA A 75 -5.36 -7.64 7.26
N ALA A 76 -5.61 -6.34 7.34
CA ALA A 76 -6.59 -5.74 8.25
C ALA A 76 -7.98 -6.40 8.10
N ASN A 77 -8.48 -6.49 6.86
CA ASN A 77 -9.77 -7.12 6.57
C ASN A 77 -9.82 -8.60 6.98
N ALA A 78 -8.72 -9.34 6.82
CA ALA A 78 -8.65 -10.75 7.21
C ALA A 78 -8.72 -10.92 8.74
N TYR A 79 -8.07 -10.04 9.50
CA TYR A 79 -8.15 -10.03 10.95
C TYR A 79 -9.55 -9.65 11.44
N ASP A 80 -10.14 -8.57 10.92
CA ASP A 80 -11.50 -8.14 11.28
C ASP A 80 -12.54 -9.24 11.00
N SER A 81 -12.42 -9.93 9.86
CA SER A 81 -13.29 -11.05 9.52
C SER A 81 -13.12 -12.25 10.46
N THR A 82 -11.90 -12.51 10.92
CA THR A 82 -11.59 -13.61 11.83
C THR A 82 -12.14 -13.32 13.23
N ASP A 83 -11.99 -12.09 13.69
CA ASP A 83 -12.50 -11.63 14.98
C ASP A 83 -14.03 -11.66 15.01
N THR A 84 -14.68 -11.19 13.95
CA THR A 84 -16.15 -11.25 13.80
C THR A 84 -16.65 -12.70 13.82
N SER A 85 -16.04 -13.59 13.03
CA SER A 85 -16.41 -15.02 13.00
C SER A 85 -16.23 -15.70 14.36
N THR A 86 -15.21 -15.29 15.13
CA THR A 86 -14.95 -15.82 16.47
C THR A 86 -15.97 -15.29 17.47
N ALA A 87 -16.31 -14.00 17.41
CA ALA A 87 -17.33 -13.39 18.25
C ALA A 87 -18.71 -14.04 18.03
N ASP A 88 -19.10 -14.28 16.78
CA ASP A 88 -20.37 -14.95 16.44
C ASP A 88 -20.45 -16.38 16.99
N LYS A 89 -19.35 -17.14 16.91
CA LYS A 89 -19.28 -18.48 17.50
C LYS A 89 -19.46 -18.43 19.02
N VAL A 90 -18.78 -17.50 19.69
CA VAL A 90 -18.90 -17.34 21.15
C VAL A 90 -20.33 -16.94 21.53
N ALA A 91 -20.92 -15.95 20.86
CA ALA A 91 -22.31 -15.53 21.08
C ALA A 91 -23.30 -16.69 20.87
N GLY A 92 -23.09 -17.51 19.83
CA GLY A 92 -23.89 -18.71 19.57
C GLY A 92 -23.82 -19.76 20.69
N THR A 93 -22.67 -19.89 21.35
CA THR A 93 -22.49 -20.79 22.51
C THR A 93 -23.02 -20.23 23.83
N MET A 94 -23.17 -18.90 23.93
CA MET A 94 -23.70 -18.21 25.13
C MET A 94 -25.22 -18.05 25.11
N ARG A 95 -25.89 -18.41 24.00
CA ARG A 95 -27.36 -18.42 23.96
C ARG A 95 -27.85 -19.41 25.03
N PRO A 96 -28.56 -18.93 26.08
CA PRO A 96 -28.97 -19.79 27.18
C PRO A 96 -29.90 -20.87 26.61
N GLY A 97 -29.60 -22.13 26.93
CA GLY A 97 -30.53 -23.23 26.69
C GLY A 97 -31.89 -22.91 27.31
N GLY A 98 -32.95 -23.18 26.55
CA GLY A 98 -34.32 -23.25 27.06
C GLY A 98 -34.56 -24.53 27.85
#